data_AF-A0A661PBR7-F1
#
_entry.id   AF-A0A661PBR7-F1
#
_cell.length_a   1.000
_cell.length_b   1.000
_cell.length_c   1.000
_cell.angle_alpha   90.00
_cell.angle_beta   90.00
_cell.angle_gamma   90.00
#
_symmetry.space_group_name_H-M   'P 1'
#
loop_
_entity.id
_entity.type
_entity.pdbx_description
1 polymer ?
#
loop_
_entity_poly.entity_id
_entity_poly.type
_entity_poly.pdbx_seq_one_letter_code
_entity_poly.pdbx_strand_id
1 'polypeptide(L)' 'GQTVMHAHIHLIPRRKGDVENPRGGVRGCVPGKMGY' A
#
# COMPACT_ATOMS: atom_id res chain seq x y z
N GLY A 1 2.04 1.21 -8.50
CA GLY A 1 2.39 1.51 -9.90
C GLY A 1 1.45 0.72 -10.78
N GLN A 2 0.96 1.31 -11.86
CA GLN A 2 0.08 0.61 -12.78
C GLN A 2 0.81 -0.57 -13.42
N THR A 3 0.29 -1.79 -13.23
CA THR A 3 0.84 -3.02 -13.85
C THR A 3 -0.07 -3.57 -14.95
N VAL A 4 -1.35 -3.19 -14.91
CA VAL A 4 -2.37 -3.59 -15.89
C VAL A 4 -2.79 -2.35 -16.66
N MET A 5 -2.67 -2.40 -17.99
CA MET A 5 -3.02 -1.32 -18.91
C MET A 5 -4.54 -1.26 -19.20
N HIS A 6 -5.34 -1.44 -18.16
CA HIS A 6 -6.79 -1.27 -18.16
C HIS A 6 -7.16 -0.24 -17.10
N ALA A 7 -8.20 0.56 -17.33
CA ALA A 7 -8.67 1.52 -16.33
C ALA A 7 -9.17 0.75 -15.09
N HIS A 8 -8.60 1.03 -13.93
CA HIS A 8 -9.02 0.43 -12.67
C HIS A 8 -8.86 1.41 -11.52
N ILE A 9 -9.67 1.23 -10.49
CA ILE A 9 -9.67 2.05 -9.29
C ILE A 9 -9.17 1.18 -8.14
N HIS A 10 -8.19 1.68 -7.38
CA HIS A 10 -7.79 1.07 -6.12
C HIS A 10 -8.55 1.72 -4.97
N LEU A 11 -9.45 0.98 -4.33
CA LEU A 11 -10.05 1.39 -3.07
C LEU A 11 -9.26 0.79 -1.90
N ILE A 12 -8.59 1.64 -1.13
CA ILE A 12 -7.77 1.24 0.03
C ILE A 12 -8.30 1.98 1.27
N PRO A 13 -9.27 1.42 2.01
CA PRO A 13 -9.82 2.07 3.20
C PRO A 13 -8.77 2.17 4.30
N ARG A 14 -8.75 3.31 5.01
CA ARG A 14 -7.86 3.59 6.14
C ARG A 14 -8.66 3.66 7.43
N ARG A 15 -8.04 3.32 8.56
CA ARG A 15 -8.68 3.35 9.90
C ARG A 15 -7.79 4.09 10.90
N LYS A 16 -8.36 4.44 12.06
CA LYS A 16 -7.58 5.01 13.17
C LYS A 16 -6.52 3.99 13.62
N GLY A 17 -5.26 4.43 13.74
CA GLY A 17 -4.12 3.57 14.10
C GLY A 17 -3.46 2.85 12.90
N ASP A 18 -3.85 3.18 11.68
CA ASP A 18 -3.20 2.69 10.46
C ASP A 18 -1.82 3.35 10.27
N VAL A 19 -1.02 2.79 9.38
CA VAL A 19 0.39 3.16 9.19
C VAL A 19 0.56 4.58 8.62
N GLU A 20 1.53 5.33 9.12
CA GLU A 20 1.79 6.73 8.71
C GLU A 20 2.16 6.86 7.22
N ASN A 21 2.99 5.94 6.71
CA ASN A 21 3.38 5.88 5.30
C ASN A 21 2.80 4.62 4.64
N PRO A 22 1.69 4.70 3.87
CA PRO A 22 1.00 3.52 3.32
C PRO A 22 1.71 2.85 2.12
N ARG A 23 2.85 3.41 1.67
CA ARG A 23 3.60 2.83 0.54
C ARG A 23 4.14 1.45 0.91
N GLY A 24 4.15 0.53 -0.05
CA GLY A 24 4.65 -0.83 0.14
C GLY A 24 3.59 -1.86 0.54
N GLY A 25 2.38 -1.45 0.96
CA GLY A 25 1.24 -2.35 1.17
C GLY A 25 1.59 -3.54 2.08
N VAL A 26 1.39 -4.76 1.59
CA VAL A 26 1.68 -6.02 2.31
C VAL A 26 3.15 -6.14 2.77
N ARG A 27 4.08 -5.42 2.15
CA ARG A 27 5.49 -5.41 2.57
C ARG A 27 5.68 -4.78 3.96
N GLY A 28 4.73 -3.97 4.43
CA GLY A 28 4.69 -3.46 5.80
C GLY A 28 4.50 -4.53 6.87
N CYS A 29 4.07 -5.75 6.50
CA CYS A 29 3.98 -6.88 7.43
C CYS A 29 5.34 -7.45 7.84
N VAL A 30 6.42 -7.13 7.10
CA VAL A 30 7.79 -7.52 7.44
C VAL A 30 8.57 -6.27 7.87
N PRO A 31 9.10 -6.22 9.10
CA PRO A 31 9.91 -5.10 9.56
C PRO A 31 11.03 -4.76 8.57
N GLY A 32 11.17 -3.47 8.23
CA GLY A 32 12.23 -2.96 7.35
C GLY A 32 12.00 -3.12 5.83
N LYS A 33 10.94 -3.80 5.36
CA LYS A 33 10.68 -4.01 3.92
C LYS A 33 9.71 -3.03 3.26
N MET A 34 9.24 -2.04 4.01
CA MET A 34 8.16 -1.14 3.57
C MET A 34 8.65 0.02 2.68
N GLY A 35 9.86 0.53 2.91
CA GLY A 35 10.30 1.86 2.44
C GLY A 35 11.19 1.92 1.21
N TYR A 36 11.37 0.83 0.47
CA TYR A 36 12.15 0.79 -0.78
C TYR A 36 11.25 0.57 -2.01
#